data_AF-A0A948FQ79-F1
#
_entry.id   AF-A0A948FQ79-F1
#
_cell.length_a   1.000
_cell.length_b   1.000
_cell.length_c   1.000
_cell.angle_alpha   90.00
_cell.angle_beta   90.00
_cell.angle_gamma   90.00
#
_symmetry.space_group_name_H-M   'P 1'
#
loop_
_entity.id
_entity.type
_entity.pdbx_description
1 polymer ?
#
loop_
_entity_poly.entity_id
_entity_poly.type
_entity_poly.pdbx_seq_one_letter_code
_entity_poly.pdbx_strand_id
1 'polypeptide(L)'
;MDLKLGECFKEGKLQEHIARSSQAAKKFLQNFEIVPEKLTKIISCVESHHGVPEFSCLEAEICANADCYRFLHPRGIVSALILRGRRNESTDNALAQVEKKMDEKFSILSLSTCKEELTPYYNMFKKIIAEAK
;
A
#
# COMPACT_ATOMS: atom_id res chain seq x y z
N MET A 1 8.12 -0.22 3.01
CA MET A 1 7.53 -1.55 2.82
C MET A 1 7.77 -2.01 1.39
N ASP A 2 7.39 -1.23 0.38
CA ASP A 2 7.67 -1.47 -1.06
C ASP A 2 9.11 -1.20 -1.56
N LEU A 3 10.16 -1.55 -0.81
CA LEU A 3 11.56 -1.22 -1.17
C LEU A 3 11.98 -1.76 -2.55
N LYS A 4 11.48 -2.94 -2.93
CA LYS A 4 11.85 -3.63 -4.17
C LYS A 4 10.78 -3.56 -5.27
N LEU A 5 9.70 -2.81 -5.07
CA LEU A 5 8.60 -2.71 -6.03
C LEU A 5 9.07 -2.27 -7.42
N GLY A 6 9.85 -1.21 -7.51
CA GLY A 6 10.34 -0.67 -8.79
C GLY A 6 11.31 -1.60 -9.52
N GLU A 7 12.13 -2.36 -8.78
CA GLU A 7 13.05 -3.36 -9.32
C GLU A 7 12.27 -4.56 -9.87
N CYS A 8 11.38 -5.13 -9.05
CA CYS A 8 10.50 -6.23 -9.43
C CYS A 8 9.61 -5.90 -10.64
N PHE A 9 9.13 -4.65 -10.74
CA PHE A 9 8.37 -4.19 -11.89
C PHE A 9 9.19 -4.25 -13.19
N LYS A 10 10.44 -3.75 -13.17
CA LYS A 10 11.33 -3.77 -14.34
C LYS A 10 11.72 -5.18 -14.77
N GLU A 11 11.81 -6.11 -13.82
CA GLU A 11 12.14 -7.52 -14.08
C GLU A 11 10.92 -8.38 -14.48
N GLY A 12 9.70 -7.81 -14.52
CA GLY A 12 8.48 -8.58 -14.76
C GLY A 12 8.10 -9.54 -13.61
N LYS A 13 8.65 -9.32 -12.41
CA LYS A 13 8.51 -10.17 -11.22
C LYS A 13 7.75 -9.47 -10.11
N LEU A 14 6.67 -8.77 -10.48
CA LEU A 14 5.92 -7.91 -9.56
C LEU A 14 5.45 -8.68 -8.32
N GLN A 15 5.05 -9.95 -8.44
CA GLN A 15 4.57 -10.76 -7.30
C GLN A 15 5.64 -11.02 -6.23
N GLU A 16 6.92 -10.90 -6.57
CA GLU A 16 8.03 -11.17 -5.63
C GLU A 16 8.38 -9.95 -4.75
N HIS A 17 7.78 -8.78 -5.00
CA HIS A 17 8.22 -7.52 -4.39
C HIS A 17 8.14 -7.53 -2.86
N ILE A 18 7.16 -8.20 -2.26
CA ILE A 18 7.03 -8.31 -0.80
C ILE A 18 8.19 -9.12 -0.23
N ALA A 19 8.40 -10.34 -0.74
CA ALA A 19 9.48 -11.23 -0.29
C ALA A 19 10.85 -10.59 -0.45
N ARG A 20 11.11 -9.96 -1.60
CA ARG A 20 12.38 -9.26 -1.85
C ARG A 20 12.54 -8.01 -0.99
N SER A 21 11.47 -7.27 -0.72
CA SER A 21 11.51 -6.12 0.19
C SER A 21 11.76 -6.55 1.64
N SER A 22 11.19 -7.67 2.08
CA SER A 22 11.48 -8.27 3.38
C SER A 22 12.94 -8.68 3.50
N GLN A 23 13.49 -9.38 2.51
CA GLN A 23 14.91 -9.75 2.47
C GLN A 23 15.82 -8.52 2.49
N ALA A 24 15.50 -7.49 1.70
CA ALA A 24 16.25 -6.24 1.69
C ALA A 24 16.20 -5.52 3.04
N ALA A 25 15.03 -5.49 3.69
CA ALA A 25 14.86 -4.93 5.02
C ALA A 25 15.68 -5.70 6.07
N LYS A 26 15.60 -7.05 6.08
CA LYS A 26 16.40 -7.91 6.97
C LYS A 26 17.90 -7.60 6.83
N LYS A 27 18.40 -7.56 5.59
CA LYS A 27 19.81 -7.25 5.30
C LYS A 27 20.21 -5.84 5.74
N PHE A 28 19.34 -4.86 5.54
CA PHE A 28 19.60 -3.49 5.97
C PHE A 28 19.64 -3.36 7.49
N LEU A 29 18.71 -4.01 8.18
CA LEU A 29 18.54 -3.94 9.64
C LEU A 29 19.64 -4.67 10.41
N GLN A 30 20.37 -5.60 9.78
CA GLN A 30 21.56 -6.26 10.36
C GLN A 30 22.68 -5.28 10.74
N ASN A 31 22.67 -4.07 10.19
CA ASN A 31 23.68 -3.05 10.50
C ASN A 31 23.37 -2.26 11.79
N PHE A 32 22.31 -2.63 12.52
CA PHE A 32 21.84 -1.93 13.70
C PHE A 32 21.66 -2.90 14.87
N GLU A 33 21.91 -2.42 16.08
CA GLU A 33 21.60 -3.16 17.30
C GLU A 33 20.09 -3.09 17.59
N ILE A 34 19.34 -4.05 17.06
CA ILE A 34 17.89 -4.14 17.23
C ILE A 34 17.56 -5.41 18.00
N VAL A 35 16.78 -5.27 19.07
CA VAL A 35 16.27 -6.40 19.85
C VAL A 35 15.47 -7.35 18.94
N PRO A 36 15.67 -8.68 19.01
CA PRO A 36 15.04 -9.63 18.10
C PRO A 36 13.52 -9.49 17.96
N GLU A 37 12.81 -9.22 19.05
CA GLU A 37 11.35 -9.01 19.02
C GLU A 37 10.95 -7.81 18.12
N LYS A 38 11.66 -6.69 18.24
CA LYS A 38 11.41 -5.50 17.40
C LYS A 38 11.73 -5.77 15.94
N LEU A 39 12.80 -6.52 15.68
CA LEU A 39 13.16 -6.92 14.31
C LEU A 39 12.02 -7.73 13.69
N THR A 40 11.50 -8.73 14.39
CA THR A 40 10.36 -9.54 13.92
C THR A 40 9.16 -8.65 13.59
N LYS A 41 8.78 -7.72 14.48
CA LYS A 41 7.66 -6.79 14.25
C LYS A 41 7.87 -5.89 13.03
N ILE A 42 9.07 -5.34 12.85
CA ILE A 42 9.40 -4.51 11.67
C ILE A 42 9.26 -5.33 10.38
N ILE A 43 9.75 -6.56 10.38
CA ILE A 43 9.63 -7.46 9.24
C ILE A 43 8.17 -7.81 8.96
N SER A 44 7.36 -8.11 9.99
CA SER A 44 5.92 -8.33 9.85
C SER A 44 5.22 -7.14 9.21
N CYS A 45 5.58 -5.91 9.57
CA CYS A 45 5.05 -4.71 8.90
C CYS A 45 5.35 -4.72 7.39
N VAL A 46 6.57 -5.11 6.99
CA VAL A 46 6.95 -5.20 5.57
C VAL A 46 6.20 -6.32 4.86
N GLU A 47 6.03 -7.47 5.50
CA GLU A 47 5.44 -8.66 4.87
C GLU A 47 3.91 -8.56 4.74
N SER A 48 3.22 -7.91 5.68
CA SER A 48 1.75 -7.93 5.75
C SER A 48 1.04 -6.68 5.20
N HIS A 49 1.75 -5.69 4.68
CA HIS A 49 1.16 -4.38 4.30
C HIS A 49 0.19 -4.40 3.10
N HIS A 50 0.16 -5.48 2.32
CA HIS A 50 -0.86 -5.70 1.28
C HIS A 50 -2.07 -6.50 1.78
N GLY A 51 -2.21 -6.64 3.10
CA GLY A 51 -3.25 -7.44 3.72
C GLY A 51 -2.87 -8.91 3.80
N VAL A 52 -3.30 -9.52 4.89
CA VAL A 52 -3.18 -10.95 5.19
C VAL A 52 -4.46 -11.37 5.92
N PRO A 53 -4.82 -12.66 5.96
CA PRO A 53 -5.99 -13.12 6.71
C PRO A 53 -5.92 -12.74 8.21
N GLU A 54 -4.71 -12.75 8.78
CA GLU A 54 -4.46 -12.40 10.17
C GLU A 54 -3.08 -11.75 10.31
N PHE A 55 -3.02 -10.62 11.03
CA PHE A 55 -1.76 -9.92 11.30
C PHE A 55 -1.03 -10.57 12.48
N SER A 56 0.26 -10.83 12.32
CA SER A 56 1.07 -11.45 13.40
C SER A 56 1.33 -10.53 14.59
N CYS A 57 1.14 -9.22 14.43
CA CYS A 57 1.25 -8.24 15.50
C CYS A 57 0.44 -6.96 15.20
N LEU A 58 0.11 -6.22 16.26
CA LEU A 58 -0.65 -4.96 16.17
C LEU A 58 0.08 -3.91 15.33
N GLU A 59 1.41 -3.84 15.43
CA GLU A 59 2.19 -2.88 14.65
C GLU A 59 2.07 -3.11 13.14
N ALA A 60 2.00 -4.38 12.71
CA ALA A 60 1.82 -4.73 11.30
C ALA A 60 0.42 -4.36 10.80
N GLU A 61 -0.61 -4.59 11.63
CA GLU A 61 -1.98 -4.16 11.33
C GLU A 61 -2.08 -2.63 11.19
N ILE A 62 -1.55 -1.89 12.17
CA ILE A 62 -1.52 -0.42 12.14
C ILE A 62 -0.79 0.07 10.89
N CYS A 63 0.36 -0.52 10.56
CA CYS A 63 1.15 -0.12 9.41
C CYS A 63 0.42 -0.35 8.08
N ALA A 64 -0.28 -1.48 7.93
CA ALA A 64 -1.10 -1.78 6.76
C ALA A 64 -2.28 -0.79 6.61
N ASN A 65 -2.98 -0.48 7.71
CA ASN A 65 -4.07 0.51 7.69
C ASN A 65 -3.55 1.92 7.39
N ALA A 66 -2.40 2.31 7.94
CA ALA A 66 -1.76 3.60 7.64
C ALA A 66 -1.39 3.72 6.14
N ASP A 67 -0.89 2.64 5.52
CA ASP A 67 -0.61 2.64 4.08
C ASP A 67 -1.88 2.82 3.23
N CYS A 68 -3.05 2.39 3.72
CA CYS A 68 -4.32 2.59 3.01
C CYS A 68 -4.68 4.07 2.84
N TYR A 69 -4.30 4.96 3.77
CA TYR A 69 -4.53 6.41 3.64
C TYR A 69 -3.87 6.98 2.39
N ARG A 70 -2.73 6.42 1.97
CA ARG A 70 -2.01 6.87 0.76
C ARG A 70 -2.85 6.73 -0.51
N PHE A 71 -3.85 5.86 -0.50
CA PHE A 71 -4.64 5.52 -1.68
C PHE A 71 -6.15 5.73 -1.51
N LEU A 72 -6.63 5.94 -0.28
CA LEU A 72 -8.05 6.15 0.00
C LEU A 72 -8.37 7.59 0.45
N HIS A 73 -7.43 8.28 1.08
CA HIS A 73 -7.63 9.67 1.49
C HIS A 73 -7.56 10.61 0.27
N PRO A 74 -8.34 11.71 0.20
CA PRO A 74 -8.35 12.63 -0.94
C PRO A 74 -6.96 13.11 -1.37
N ARG A 75 -6.12 13.50 -0.40
CA ARG A 75 -4.73 13.90 -0.67
C ARG A 75 -3.92 12.79 -1.35
N GLY A 76 -4.11 11.54 -0.92
CA GLY A 76 -3.43 10.38 -1.47
C GLY A 76 -3.86 10.09 -2.91
N ILE A 77 -5.17 10.11 -3.17
CA ILE A 77 -5.76 9.91 -4.50
C ILE A 77 -5.28 10.98 -5.48
N VAL A 78 -5.33 12.26 -5.10
CA VAL A 78 -4.83 13.36 -5.94
C VAL A 78 -3.34 13.19 -6.22
N SER A 79 -2.55 12.84 -5.21
CA SER A 79 -1.11 12.58 -5.39
C SER A 79 -0.85 11.41 -6.34
N ALA A 80 -1.68 10.37 -6.29
CA ALA A 80 -1.59 9.23 -7.20
C ALA A 80 -1.86 9.66 -8.64
N LEU A 81 -2.95 10.41 -8.89
CA LEU A 81 -3.28 10.96 -10.22
C LEU A 81 -2.17 11.84 -10.78
N ILE A 82 -1.61 12.76 -9.97
CA ILE A 82 -0.48 13.62 -10.36
C ILE A 82 0.72 12.77 -10.80
N LEU A 83 1.04 11.70 -10.05
CA LEU A 83 2.15 10.82 -10.38
C LEU A 83 1.97 10.14 -11.75
N ARG A 84 0.75 9.71 -12.09
CA ARG A 84 0.45 9.08 -13.39
C ARG A 84 0.48 10.08 -14.53
N GLY A 85 -0.04 11.29 -14.29
CA GLY A 85 0.09 12.40 -15.23
C GLY A 85 1.56 12.72 -15.55
N ARG A 86 2.44 12.74 -14.53
CA ARG A 86 3.89 12.90 -14.74
C ARG A 86 4.56 11.77 -15.51
N ARG A 87 3.92 10.61 -15.60
CA ARG A 87 4.37 9.45 -16.40
C ARG A 87 3.78 9.44 -17.81
N ASN A 88 3.05 10.49 -18.19
CA ASN A 88 2.34 10.59 -19.47
C ASN A 88 1.36 9.41 -19.71
N GLU A 89 0.78 8.88 -18.63
CA GLU A 89 -0.30 7.89 -18.73
C GLU A 89 -1.58 8.58 -19.25
N SER A 90 -2.37 7.89 -20.07
CA SER A 90 -3.69 8.39 -20.47
C SER A 90 -4.61 8.53 -19.27
N THR A 91 -5.58 9.45 -19.35
CA THR A 91 -6.59 9.64 -18.30
C THR A 91 -7.29 8.34 -17.93
N ASP A 92 -7.73 7.55 -18.92
CA ASP A 92 -8.43 6.29 -18.68
C ASP A 92 -7.57 5.27 -17.93
N ASN A 93 -6.31 5.12 -18.34
CA ASN A 93 -5.38 4.22 -17.66
C ASN A 93 -5.07 4.71 -16.24
N ALA A 94 -4.88 6.02 -16.07
CA ALA A 94 -4.64 6.62 -14.78
C ALA A 94 -5.83 6.38 -13.82
N LEU A 95 -7.06 6.60 -14.28
CA LEU A 95 -8.28 6.36 -13.51
C LEU A 95 -8.44 4.87 -13.15
N ALA A 96 -8.31 3.97 -14.13
CA ALA A 96 -8.44 2.53 -13.90
C ALA A 96 -7.41 2.01 -12.89
N GLN A 97 -6.16 2.48 -12.99
CA GLN A 97 -5.10 2.09 -12.07
C GLN A 97 -5.28 2.72 -10.67
N VAL A 98 -5.96 3.87 -10.54
CA VAL A 98 -6.23 4.50 -9.24
C VAL A 98 -7.32 3.70 -8.56
N GLU A 99 -8.41 3.44 -9.28
CA GLU A 99 -9.52 2.64 -8.82
C GLU A 99 -9.08 1.24 -8.37
N LYS A 100 -8.28 0.54 -9.19
CA LYS A 100 -7.73 -0.77 -8.81
C LYS A 100 -6.97 -0.71 -7.48
N LYS A 101 -6.18 0.35 -7.27
CA LYS A 101 -5.39 0.53 -6.05
C LYS A 101 -6.28 0.92 -4.85
N MET A 102 -7.36 1.67 -5.09
CA MET A 102 -8.37 1.95 -4.07
C MET A 102 -9.06 0.65 -3.64
N ASP A 103 -9.54 -0.16 -4.59
CA ASP A 103 -10.23 -1.42 -4.30
C ASP A 103 -9.32 -2.38 -3.51
N GLU A 104 -8.05 -2.51 -3.91
CA GLU A 104 -7.03 -3.24 -3.16
C GLU A 104 -6.93 -2.74 -1.71
N LYS A 105 -6.74 -1.43 -1.51
CA LYS A 105 -6.50 -0.86 -0.18
C LYS A 105 -7.74 -0.86 0.71
N PHE A 106 -8.92 -0.70 0.12
CA PHE A 106 -10.18 -0.82 0.85
C PHE A 106 -10.37 -2.24 1.42
N SER A 107 -9.96 -3.27 0.67
CA SER A 107 -10.04 -4.67 1.14
C SER A 107 -9.08 -5.00 2.29
N ILE A 108 -8.04 -4.18 2.50
CA ILE A 108 -7.02 -4.35 3.55
C ILE A 108 -7.46 -3.71 4.87
N LEU A 109 -8.36 -2.72 4.85
CA LEU A 109 -8.79 -2.01 6.06
C LEU A 109 -9.32 -3.01 7.10
N SER A 110 -8.73 -2.99 8.28
CA SER A 110 -9.10 -3.88 9.38
C SER A 110 -9.58 -3.08 10.59
N LEU A 111 -8.89 -2.00 10.94
CA LEU A 111 -9.20 -1.16 12.10
C LEU A 111 -10.47 -0.33 11.90
N SER A 112 -11.36 -0.32 12.90
CA SER A 112 -12.65 0.38 12.85
C SER A 112 -12.50 1.88 12.58
N THR A 113 -11.60 2.56 13.29
CA THR A 113 -11.35 3.99 13.10
C THR A 113 -10.93 4.32 11.68
N CYS A 114 -10.03 3.53 11.09
CA CYS A 114 -9.60 3.73 9.70
C CYS A 114 -10.73 3.46 8.70
N LYS A 115 -11.60 2.47 8.96
CA LYS A 115 -12.81 2.23 8.14
C LYS A 115 -13.76 3.41 8.21
N GLU A 116 -14.05 3.93 9.40
CA GLU A 116 -14.93 5.08 9.60
C GLU A 116 -14.42 6.32 8.84
N GLU A 117 -13.12 6.58 8.90
CA GLU A 117 -12.52 7.72 8.22
C GLU A 117 -12.44 7.57 6.70
N LEU A 118 -12.09 6.38 6.18
CA LEU A 118 -11.73 6.20 4.78
C LEU A 118 -12.88 5.71 3.89
N THR A 119 -13.89 5.04 4.45
CA THR A 119 -15.03 4.54 3.68
C THR A 119 -15.80 5.64 2.95
N PRO A 120 -16.10 6.81 3.56
CA PRO A 120 -16.77 7.89 2.85
C PRO A 120 -15.99 8.38 1.63
N TYR A 121 -14.66 8.48 1.74
CA TYR A 121 -13.81 8.91 0.64
C TYR A 121 -13.72 7.87 -0.47
N TYR A 122 -13.57 6.60 -0.11
CA TYR A 122 -13.60 5.50 -1.07
C TYR A 122 -14.87 5.56 -1.93
N ASN A 123 -16.05 5.64 -1.29
CA ASN A 123 -17.33 5.70 -1.99
C ASN A 123 -17.46 6.95 -2.88
N MET A 124 -17.06 8.12 -2.36
CA MET A 124 -17.07 9.38 -3.10
C MET A 124 -16.22 9.29 -4.37
N PHE A 125 -14.97 8.82 -4.26
CA PHE A 125 -14.08 8.74 -5.41
C PHE A 125 -14.46 7.62 -6.38
N LYS A 126 -15.03 6.51 -5.93
CA LYS A 126 -15.59 5.49 -6.83
C LYS A 126 -16.68 6.09 -7.72
N LYS A 127 -17.57 6.91 -7.16
CA LYS A 127 -18.59 7.62 -7.93
C LYS A 127 -17.97 8.59 -8.94
N ILE A 128 -17.04 9.44 -8.50
CA ILE A 128 -16.36 10.42 -9.37
C ILE A 128 -15.64 9.71 -10.53
N ILE A 129 -14.92 8.62 -10.26
CA ILE A 129 -14.20 7.87 -11.28
C ILE A 129 -15.18 7.24 -12.27
N ALA A 130 -16.32 6.70 -11.80
CA ALA A 130 -17.33 6.12 -12.68
C ALA A 130 -17.98 7.16 -13.60
N GLU A 131 -18.20 8.39 -13.12
CA GLU A 131 -18.73 9.50 -13.94
C GLU A 131 -17.69 10.09 -14.91
N ALA A 132 -16.40 9.92 -14.63
CA ALA A 132 -15.30 10.41 -15.46
C ALA A 132 -14.89 9.46 -16.58
N LYS A 133 -15.46 8.25 -16.64
CA LYS A 133 -15.28 7.25 -17.71
C LYS A 133 -16.39 7.39 -18.74
#